data_AF-A0A3L7T1X2-F1
#
_entry.id   AF-A0A3L7T1X2-F1
#
_cell.length_a   1.000
_cell.length_b   1.000
_cell.length_c   1.000
_cell.angle_alpha   90.00
_cell.angle_beta   90.00
_cell.angle_gamma   90.00
#
_symmetry.space_group_name_H-M   'P 1'
#
loop_
_entity.id
_entity.type
_entity.pdbx_description
1 polymer ?
#
loop_
_entity_poly.entity_id
_entity_poly.type
_entity_poly.pdbx_seq_one_letter_code
_entity_poly.pdbx_strand_id
1 'polypeptide(L)'
;MNRASLTRLISSHCTVARLVVCVGICSVASAMGCQKTLFPTDLPRNQFETHDRMRQAYIPLEEPDVFGTPQPALRARLAPK
;
A
#
# COMPACT_ATOMS: atom_id res chain seq x y z
N MET A 1 -18.88 -34.68 46.36
CA MET A 1 -18.35 -33.94 45.18
C MET A 1 -19.43 -32.97 44.73
N ASN A 2 -19.27 -31.69 45.06
CA ASN A 2 -20.38 -30.72 45.13
C ASN A 2 -20.68 -30.07 43.76
N ARG A 3 -21.96 -29.94 43.41
CA ARG A 3 -22.46 -29.30 42.16
C ARG A 3 -21.81 -27.95 41.84
N ALA A 4 -21.44 -27.19 42.86
CA ALA A 4 -20.79 -25.88 42.74
C ALA A 4 -19.36 -25.91 42.16
N SER A 5 -18.67 -27.06 42.22
CA SER A 5 -17.33 -27.23 41.62
C SER A 5 -17.43 -27.58 40.14
N LEU A 6 -18.46 -28.33 39.75
CA LEU A 6 -18.73 -28.72 38.36
C LEU A 6 -19.13 -27.50 37.49
N THR A 7 -19.97 -26.61 38.02
CA THR A 7 -20.41 -25.40 37.30
C THR A 7 -19.28 -24.38 37.07
N ARG A 8 -18.31 -24.30 38.00
CA ARG A 8 -17.13 -23.43 37.85
C ARG A 8 -16.18 -23.95 36.77
N LEU A 9 -16.01 -25.26 36.66
CA LEU A 9 -15.18 -25.87 35.60
C LEU A 9 -15.80 -25.60 34.22
N ILE A 10 -17.10 -25.85 34.07
CA ILE A 10 -17.85 -25.67 32.80
C ILE A 10 -17.81 -24.19 32.35
N SER A 11 -17.94 -23.24 33.28
CA SER A 11 -17.81 -21.80 33.00
C SER A 11 -16.40 -21.44 32.49
N SER A 12 -15.36 -21.98 33.14
CA SER A 12 -13.95 -21.73 32.77
C SER A 12 -13.62 -22.24 31.36
N HIS A 13 -14.05 -23.46 31.01
CA HIS A 13 -13.86 -24.01 29.66
C HIS A 13 -14.58 -23.20 28.59
N CYS A 14 -15.77 -22.66 28.90
CA CYS A 14 -16.53 -21.79 28.00
C CYS A 14 -15.85 -20.41 27.78
N THR A 15 -15.22 -19.85 28.82
CA THR A 15 -14.44 -18.60 28.70
C THR A 15 -13.17 -18.77 27.86
N VAL A 16 -12.45 -19.88 28.01
CA VAL A 16 -11.25 -20.18 27.22
C VAL A 16 -11.60 -20.38 25.74
N ALA A 17 -12.67 -21.14 25.46
CA ALA A 17 -13.13 -21.34 24.08
C ALA A 17 -13.49 -20.02 23.38
N ARG A 18 -14.16 -19.10 24.09
CA ARG A 18 -14.49 -17.77 23.56
C ARG A 18 -13.24 -16.93 23.28
N LEU A 19 -12.25 -16.95 24.17
CA LEU A 19 -11.00 -16.21 23.96
C LEU A 19 -10.22 -16.74 22.75
N VAL A 20 -10.13 -18.06 22.58
CA VAL A 20 -9.45 -18.68 21.43
C VAL A 20 -10.13 -18.30 20.12
N VAL A 21 -11.46 -18.33 20.08
CA VAL A 21 -12.23 -17.91 18.89
C VAL A 21 -12.00 -16.43 18.58
N CYS A 22 -12.04 -15.55 19.58
CA CYS A 22 -11.79 -14.12 19.39
C CYS A 22 -10.37 -13.85 18.86
N VAL A 23 -9.35 -14.49 19.43
CA VAL A 23 -7.96 -14.35 18.97
C VAL A 23 -7.80 -14.87 17.53
N GLY A 24 -8.43 -16.01 17.20
CA GLY A 24 -8.46 -16.55 15.85
C GLY A 24 -9.07 -15.57 14.84
N ILE A 25 -10.24 -15.01 15.15
CA ILE A 25 -10.91 -14.02 14.29
C ILE A 25 -10.05 -12.77 14.10
N CYS A 26 -9.47 -12.23 15.18
CA CYS A 26 -8.59 -11.05 15.09
C CYS A 26 -7.35 -11.30 14.23
N SER A 27 -6.77 -12.51 14.30
CA SER A 27 -5.58 -12.87 13.52
C SER A 27 -5.85 -13.02 12.02
N VAL A 28 -7.05 -13.49 11.65
CA VAL A 28 -7.46 -13.58 10.24
C VAL A 28 -7.84 -12.20 9.70
N ALA A 29 -8.49 -11.37 10.52
CA ALA A 29 -8.85 -10.01 10.16
C ALA A 29 -7.62 -9.11 9.89
N SER A 30 -6.52 -9.29 10.64
CA SER A 30 -5.29 -8.52 10.40
C SER A 30 -4.55 -8.91 9.11
N ALA A 31 -4.75 -10.13 8.62
CA ALA A 31 -4.20 -10.58 7.34
C ALA A 31 -5.01 -10.08 6.12
N MET A 32 -6.26 -9.65 6.31
CA MET A 32 -7.11 -9.08 5.26
C MET A 32 -6.90 -7.55 5.09
N GLY A 33 -5.66 -7.09 5.25
CA GLY A 33 -5.31 -5.70 4.98
C GLY A 33 -5.27 -5.39 3.49
N CYS A 34 -5.73 -4.19 3.10
CA CYS A 34 -5.53 -3.67 1.76
C CYS A 34 -4.03 -3.38 1.52
N GLN A 35 -3.27 -4.41 1.12
CA GLN A 35 -1.87 -4.25 0.74
C GLN A 35 -1.81 -3.62 -0.65
N LYS A 36 -1.74 -2.29 -0.71
CA LYS A 36 -1.48 -1.56 -1.96
C LYS A 36 0.03 -1.54 -2.20
N THR A 37 0.47 -2.03 -3.35
CA THR A 37 1.87 -1.94 -3.77
C THR A 37 2.25 -0.47 -3.87
N LEU A 38 3.29 -0.05 -3.15
CA LEU A 38 3.74 1.35 -3.12
C LEU A 38 4.24 1.82 -4.50
N PHE A 39 4.83 0.90 -5.27
CA PHE A 39 5.36 1.16 -6.61
C PHE A 39 4.98 0.03 -7.58
N PRO A 40 3.73 0.01 -8.07
CA PRO A 40 3.30 -0.93 -9.12
C PRO A 40 4.20 -0.81 -10.35
N THR A 41 4.52 -1.95 -10.97
CA THR A 41 5.42 -2.05 -12.15
C THR A 41 4.77 -1.57 -13.44
N ASP A 42 3.44 -1.57 -13.46
CA ASP A 42 2.56 -1.18 -14.55
C ASP A 42 2.37 0.34 -14.67
N LEU A 43 2.79 1.13 -13.67
CA LEU A 43 2.74 2.59 -13.75
C LEU A 43 4.08 3.20 -14.17
N PRO A 44 4.07 4.19 -15.09
CA PRO A 44 5.27 4.90 -15.49
C PRO A 44 5.90 5.62 -14.29
N ARG A 45 7.17 5.31 -13.99
CA ARG A 45 7.94 5.93 -12.89
C ARG A 45 8.54 7.29 -13.28
N ASN A 46 7.80 8.11 -14.01
CA ASN A 46 8.22 9.47 -14.30
C ASN A 46 7.41 10.45 -13.43
N GLN A 47 8.08 11.46 -12.88
CA GLN A 47 7.43 12.48 -12.03
C GLN A 47 6.73 13.56 -12.86
N PHE A 48 7.07 13.66 -14.13
CA PHE A 48 6.75 14.80 -14.96
C PHE A 48 5.42 14.66 -15.70
N GLU A 49 5.06 13.48 -16.17
CA GLU A 49 3.86 13.26 -16.98
C GLU A 49 2.59 13.62 -16.20
N THR A 50 2.53 13.25 -14.91
CA THR A 50 1.42 13.64 -14.04
C THR A 50 1.37 15.16 -13.85
N HIS A 51 2.52 15.79 -13.58
CA HIS A 51 2.61 17.24 -13.39
C HIS A 51 2.19 18.01 -14.66
N ASP A 52 2.69 17.59 -15.81
CA ASP A 52 2.46 18.21 -17.11
C ASP A 52 1.00 18.03 -17.55
N ARG A 53 0.43 16.83 -17.35
CA ARG A 53 -1.00 16.55 -17.56
C ARG A 53 -1.90 17.44 -16.71
N MET A 54 -1.59 17.63 -15.43
CA MET A 54 -2.36 18.49 -14.52
C MET A 54 -2.31 19.97 -14.94
N ARG A 55 -1.23 20.39 -15.59
CA ARG A 55 -1.00 21.77 -16.03
C ARG A 55 -1.43 22.02 -17.48
N GLN A 56 -1.93 21.00 -18.19
CA GLN A 56 -2.17 21.02 -19.63
C GLN A 56 -0.94 21.50 -20.43
N ALA A 57 0.25 21.26 -19.90
CA ALA A 57 1.51 21.65 -20.52
C ALA A 57 2.05 20.49 -21.34
N TYR A 58 2.55 20.77 -22.54
CA TYR A 58 3.31 19.81 -23.32
C TYR A 58 4.78 20.20 -23.32
N ILE A 59 5.59 19.44 -22.59
CA ILE A 59 7.05 19.55 -22.58
C ILE A 59 7.59 18.19 -23.05
N PRO A 60 8.35 18.13 -24.16
CA PRO A 60 8.98 16.89 -24.61
C PRO A 60 9.76 16.20 -23.49
N LEU A 61 9.71 14.86 -23.42
CA LEU A 61 10.49 14.11 -22.44
C LEU A 61 11.98 14.08 -22.80
N GLU A 62 12.28 14.04 -24.10
CA GLU A 62 13.62 13.88 -24.64
C GLU A 62 13.91 14.97 -25.66
N GLU A 63 15.18 15.36 -25.71
CA GLU A 63 15.77 16.30 -26.65
C GLU A 63 17.08 15.69 -27.18
N PRO A 64 17.38 15.83 -28.48
CA PRO A 64 18.65 15.34 -29.02
C PRO A 64 19.84 16.16 -28.50
N ASP A 65 20.90 15.47 -28.09
CA ASP A 65 22.18 16.10 -27.75
C ASP A 65 22.94 16.57 -29.00
N VAL A 66 24.10 17.22 -28.82
CA VAL A 66 25.02 17.64 -29.87
C VAL A 66 25.45 16.51 -30.80
N PHE A 67 25.40 15.25 -30.34
CA PHE A 67 25.68 14.05 -31.12
C PHE A 67 24.43 13.37 -31.69
N GLY A 68 23.24 13.97 -31.54
CA GLY A 68 21.95 13.41 -31.99
C GLY A 68 21.40 12.29 -31.11
N THR A 69 22.06 11.94 -30.01
CA THR A 69 21.57 10.96 -29.05
C THR A 69 20.41 11.54 -28.22
N PRO A 70 19.29 10.83 -28.06
CA PRO A 70 18.20 11.30 -27.21
C PRO A 70 18.65 11.39 -25.76
N GLN A 71 18.41 12.54 -25.13
CA GLN A 71 18.67 12.78 -23.72
C GLN A 71 17.44 13.41 -23.06
N PRO A 72 17.21 13.20 -21.75
CA PRO A 72 16.08 13.79 -21.07
C PRO A 72 16.15 15.33 -21.11
N ALA A 73 15.04 15.99 -21.45
CA ALA A 73 14.94 17.45 -21.62
C ALA A 73 14.93 18.21 -20.29
N LEU A 74 15.90 17.96 -19.40
CA LEU A 74 15.98 18.50 -18.04
C LEU A 74 16.14 20.03 -18.03
N ARG A 75 16.88 20.59 -18.99
CA ARG A 75 17.11 22.04 -19.08
C ARG A 75 15.82 22.79 -19.34
N ALA A 76 15.02 22.33 -20.31
CA ALA A 76 13.71 22.90 -20.58
C ALA A 76 12.74 22.77 -19.40
N ARG A 77 12.90 21.72 -18.57
CA ARG A 77 12.05 21.45 -17.40
C ARG A 77 12.41 22.28 -16.17
N LEU A 78 13.71 22.51 -15.94
CA LEU A 78 14.23 23.23 -14.77
C LEU A 78 14.42 24.73 -15.03
N ALA A 79 14.23 25.19 -16.28
CA ALA A 79 14.28 26.61 -16.59
C ALA A 79 13.26 27.41 -15.75
N PRO A 80 13.62 28.61 -15.28
CA PRO A 80 12.67 29.50 -14.62
C PRO A 80 11.48 29.76 -15.55
N LYS A 81 10.27 29.74 -15.01
CA LYS A 81 9.04 30.10 -15.73
C LYS A 81 8.73 31.58 -15.58
#